data_AF-A0A1C6WVN1-F1
#
_entry.id   AF-A0A1C6WVN1-F1
#
_cell.length_a   1.000
_cell.length_b   1.000
_cell.length_c   1.000
_cell.angle_alpha   90.00
_cell.angle_beta   90.00
_cell.angle_gamma   90.00
#
_symmetry.space_group_name_H-M   'P 1'
#
loop_
_entity.id
_entity.type
_entity.pdbx_description
1 polymer ?
#
loop_
_entity_poly.entity_id
_entity_poly.type
_entity_poly.pdbx_seq_one_letter_code
_entity_poly.pdbx_strand_id
1 'polypeptide(L)'
;MSEELCKQIDEIEKLVVFDSESKNYKFNDKILNSYCPIKDNNGKGECDSDDLKLGSAFMALLENFNSNDGENPKDDKLYQYAILWLSYKIKQNPKIEFIRTTIDDILKQNKWYRELGITVDDKK
;
A
#
# COMPACT_ATOMS: atom_id res chain seq x y z
N MET A 1 -18.80 -3.93 -6.76
CA MET A 1 -17.38 -4.25 -6.99
C MET A 1 -17.27 -4.80 -8.41
N SER A 2 -16.40 -4.25 -9.26
CA SER A 2 -16.18 -4.81 -10.61
C SER A 2 -15.38 -6.11 -10.51
N GLU A 3 -15.53 -6.99 -11.51
CA GLU A 3 -14.74 -8.23 -11.58
C GLU A 3 -13.23 -7.96 -11.58
N GLU A 4 -12.80 -6.90 -12.27
CA GLU A 4 -11.40 -6.47 -12.32
C GLU A 4 -10.86 -6.08 -10.95
N LEU A 5 -11.62 -5.28 -10.18
CA LEU A 5 -11.22 -4.88 -8.84
C LEU A 5 -11.11 -6.09 -7.90
N CYS A 6 -12.01 -7.08 -8.02
CA CYS A 6 -11.91 -8.32 -7.26
C CYS A 6 -10.59 -9.05 -7.58
N LYS A 7 -10.22 -9.16 -8.86
CA LYS A 7 -8.98 -9.84 -9.28
C LYS A 7 -7.75 -9.16 -8.71
N GLN A 8 -7.67 -7.84 -8.76
CA GLN A 8 -6.56 -7.08 -8.20
C GLN A 8 -6.44 -7.26 -6.67
N ILE A 9 -7.59 -7.31 -5.96
CA ILE A 9 -7.61 -7.60 -4.52
C ILE A 9 -7.18 -9.05 -4.24
N ASP A 10 -7.66 -10.02 -5.02
CA ASP A 10 -7.29 -11.43 -4.87
C ASP A 10 -5.79 -11.66 -5.14
N GLU A 11 -5.21 -10.89 -6.05
CA GLU A 11 -3.76 -10.90 -6.31
C GLU A 11 -2.97 -10.37 -5.11
N ILE A 12 -3.34 -9.20 -4.55
CA ILE A 12 -2.60 -8.66 -3.40
C ILE A 12 -2.75 -9.54 -2.16
N GLU A 13 -3.92 -10.17 -1.95
CA GLU A 13 -4.14 -11.13 -0.86
C GLU A 13 -3.20 -12.34 -0.93
N LYS A 14 -2.80 -12.77 -2.13
CA LYS A 14 -1.82 -13.85 -2.31
C LYS A 14 -0.40 -13.40 -2.00
N LEU A 15 -0.09 -12.12 -2.16
CA LEU A 15 1.25 -11.57 -1.95
C LEU A 15 1.52 -11.25 -0.47
N VAL A 16 0.51 -10.76 0.27
CA VAL A 16 0.61 -10.45 1.71
C VAL A 16 -0.40 -11.23 2.55
N VAL A 17 0.12 -12.19 3.31
CA VAL A 17 -0.69 -13.15 4.08
C VAL A 17 -0.50 -12.92 5.57
N PHE A 18 -1.63 -12.95 6.30
CA PHE A 18 -1.63 -12.94 7.75
C PHE A 18 -1.45 -14.35 8.30
N ASP A 19 -0.45 -14.54 9.14
CA ASP A 19 -0.24 -15.76 9.90
C ASP A 19 -0.89 -15.61 11.28
N SER A 20 -1.97 -16.36 11.52
CA SER A 20 -2.73 -16.29 12.77
C SER A 20 -1.99 -16.84 13.99
N GLU A 21 -1.04 -17.76 13.80
CA GLU A 21 -0.28 -18.36 14.89
C GLU A 21 0.74 -17.37 15.45
N SER A 22 1.56 -16.79 14.56
CA SER A 22 2.57 -15.80 14.94
C SER A 22 2.01 -14.38 15.08
N LYS A 23 0.77 -14.16 14.60
CA LYS A 23 0.10 -12.85 14.54
C LYS A 23 1.00 -11.83 13.85
N ASN A 24 1.45 -12.17 12.65
CA ASN A 24 2.29 -11.32 11.82
C ASN A 24 1.92 -11.41 10.34
N TYR A 25 2.45 -10.49 9.55
CA TYR A 25 2.33 -10.52 8.11
C TYR A 25 3.58 -11.09 7.45
N LYS A 26 3.37 -11.86 6.39
CA LYS A 26 4.42 -12.43 5.56
C LYS A 26 4.20 -12.05 4.10
N PHE A 27 5.30 -11.81 3.43
CA PHE A 27 5.32 -11.72 1.97
C PHE A 27 5.56 -13.10 1.39
N ASN A 28 4.67 -13.51 0.49
CA ASN A 28 4.87 -14.72 -0.30
C ASN A 28 5.77 -14.45 -1.52
N ASP A 29 5.91 -13.18 -1.91
CA ASP A 29 6.77 -12.75 -3.01
C ASP A 29 7.54 -11.48 -2.60
N LYS A 30 8.79 -11.37 -3.06
CA LYS A 30 9.66 -10.22 -2.82
C LYS A 30 9.29 -9.00 -3.69
N ILE A 31 8.34 -9.12 -4.62
CA ILE A 31 7.85 -7.99 -5.42
C ILE A 31 7.42 -6.81 -4.53
N LEU A 32 6.83 -7.08 -3.37
CA LEU A 32 6.40 -6.04 -2.44
C LEU A 32 7.58 -5.26 -1.83
N ASN A 33 8.80 -5.80 -1.85
CA ASN A 33 9.97 -5.08 -1.35
C ASN A 33 10.28 -3.80 -2.15
N SER A 34 9.81 -3.68 -3.39
CA SER A 34 9.99 -2.45 -4.19
C SER A 34 9.26 -1.23 -3.60
N TYR A 35 8.25 -1.45 -2.76
CA TYR A 35 7.46 -0.41 -2.10
C TYR A 35 7.82 -0.24 -0.61
N CYS A 36 8.87 -0.91 -0.15
CA CYS A 36 9.36 -0.78 1.22
C CYS A 36 10.30 0.42 1.38
N PRO A 37 10.40 0.99 2.59
CA PRO A 37 11.40 2.01 2.90
C PRO A 37 12.82 1.54 2.61
N ILE A 38 13.60 2.41 1.96
CA ILE A 38 15.03 2.20 1.75
C ILE A 38 15.72 2.32 3.12
N LYS A 39 16.35 1.23 3.57
CA LYS A 39 17.12 1.23 4.80
C LYS A 39 18.58 1.64 4.61
N ASP A 40 19.17 1.23 3.50
CA ASP A 40 20.61 1.36 3.27
C ASP A 40 20.91 2.05 1.94
N ASN A 41 22.13 2.60 1.84
CA ASN A 41 22.69 3.21 0.63
C ASN A 41 22.78 2.25 -0.58
N ASN A 42 22.47 0.96 -0.38
CA ASN A 42 22.42 -0.06 -1.42
C ASN A 42 21.09 -0.05 -2.21
N GLY A 43 20.14 0.82 -1.87
CA GLY A 43 18.93 1.09 -2.64
C GLY A 43 17.86 -0.01 -2.58
N LYS A 44 18.00 -0.99 -1.68
CA LYS A 44 16.98 -2.03 -1.46
C LYS A 44 16.06 -1.64 -0.31
N GLY A 45 14.75 -1.65 -0.57
CA GLY A 45 13.73 -1.45 0.46
C GLY A 45 13.49 -2.73 1.26
N GLU A 46 13.32 -2.59 2.58
CA GLU A 46 12.98 -3.72 3.47
C GLU A 46 11.84 -3.34 4.43
N CYS A 47 10.88 -4.25 4.58
CA CYS A 47 9.71 -4.10 5.44
C CYS A 47 9.81 -5.00 6.68
N ASP A 48 10.57 -4.56 7.69
CA ASP A 48 10.81 -5.35 8.89
C ASP A 48 9.56 -5.53 9.77
N SER A 49 8.76 -4.47 9.91
CA SER A 49 7.54 -4.52 10.71
C SER A 49 6.32 -4.92 9.88
N ASP A 50 5.25 -5.32 10.55
CA ASP A 50 3.97 -5.64 9.90
C ASP A 50 3.32 -4.39 9.28
N ASP A 51 3.48 -3.22 9.91
CA ASP A 51 2.95 -1.96 9.39
C ASP A 51 3.63 -1.58 8.07
N LEU A 52 4.95 -1.78 7.99
CA LEU A 52 5.71 -1.57 6.75
C LEU A 52 5.27 -2.56 5.67
N LYS A 53 5.06 -3.84 6.02
CA LYS A 53 4.59 -4.86 5.07
C LYS A 53 3.22 -4.50 4.50
N LEU A 54 2.27 -4.11 5.37
CA LEU A 54 0.94 -3.70 4.94
C LEU A 54 0.98 -2.42 4.10
N GLY A 55 1.78 -1.43 4.49
CA GLY A 55 1.88 -0.20 3.73
C GLY A 55 2.54 -0.40 2.36
N SER A 56 3.55 -1.27 2.25
CA SER A 56 4.11 -1.67 0.96
C SER A 56 3.07 -2.38 0.09
N ALA A 57 2.30 -3.32 0.64
CA ALA A 57 1.24 -4.01 -0.10
C ALA A 57 0.10 -3.06 -0.52
N PHE A 58 -0.26 -2.11 0.35
CA PHE A 58 -1.20 -1.04 0.02
C PHE A 58 -0.71 -0.18 -1.14
N MET A 59 0.57 0.20 -1.14
CA MET A 59 1.17 0.93 -2.25
C MET A 59 1.15 0.15 -3.57
N ALA A 60 1.47 -1.14 -3.53
CA ALA A 60 1.38 -2.00 -4.71
C ALA A 60 -0.06 -2.08 -5.25
N LEU A 61 -1.06 -2.15 -4.37
CA LEU A 61 -2.46 -2.13 -4.74
C LEU A 61 -2.87 -0.81 -5.41
N LEU A 62 -2.42 0.33 -4.87
CA LEU A 62 -2.66 1.65 -5.46
C LEU A 62 -2.00 1.80 -6.84
N GLU A 63 -0.75 1.34 -6.98
CA GLU A 63 -0.05 1.39 -8.27
C GLU A 63 -0.77 0.54 -9.33
N ASN A 64 -1.26 -0.65 -8.96
CA ASN A 64 -2.03 -1.52 -9.85
C ASN A 64 -3.37 -0.88 -10.27
N PHE A 65 -4.01 -0.11 -9.38
CA PHE A 65 -5.19 0.67 -9.73
C PHE A 65 -4.85 1.78 -10.74
N ASN A 66 -3.75 2.51 -10.53
CA ASN A 66 -3.31 3.59 -11.41
C ASN A 66 -2.81 3.11 -12.79
N SER A 67 -2.18 1.93 -12.88
CA SER A 67 -1.71 1.39 -14.17
C SER A 67 -2.84 0.98 -15.11
N ASN A 68 -4.05 0.80 -14.58
CA ASN A 68 -5.21 0.27 -15.32
C ASN A 68 -6.25 1.35 -15.68
N ASP A 69 -6.12 2.58 -15.16
CA ASP A 69 -7.01 3.69 -15.48
C ASP A 69 -6.26 4.80 -16.22
N GLY A 70 -6.43 4.85 -17.54
CA GLY A 70 -6.17 6.08 -18.29
C GLY A 70 -7.21 7.12 -17.89
N GLU A 71 -6.78 8.16 -17.17
CA GLU A 71 -7.51 9.38 -16.78
C GLU A 71 -9.05 9.16 -16.65
N ASN A 72 -9.51 8.47 -15.60
CA ASN A 72 -10.93 8.22 -15.41
C ASN A 72 -11.42 8.55 -13.99
N PRO A 73 -12.65 9.08 -13.83
CA PRO A 73 -13.30 9.39 -12.54
C PRO A 73 -13.60 8.16 -11.65
N LYS A 74 -12.99 6.99 -11.92
CA LYS A 74 -13.05 5.78 -11.11
C LYS A 74 -12.01 5.78 -10.00
N ASP A 75 -10.98 6.62 -10.11
CA ASP A 75 -9.87 6.75 -9.15
C ASP A 75 -10.37 6.91 -7.71
N ASP A 76 -11.30 7.85 -7.46
CA ASP A 76 -11.84 8.10 -6.11
C ASP A 76 -12.50 6.87 -5.48
N LYS A 77 -13.14 6.00 -6.28
CA LYS A 77 -13.74 4.76 -5.79
C LYS A 77 -12.68 3.68 -5.56
N LEU A 78 -11.69 3.57 -6.43
CA LEU A 78 -10.60 2.61 -6.28
C LEU A 78 -9.79 2.89 -5.01
N TYR A 79 -9.48 4.15 -4.71
CA TYR A 79 -8.82 4.54 -3.47
C TYR A 79 -9.64 4.16 -2.22
N GLN A 80 -10.97 4.32 -2.26
CA GLN A 80 -11.84 3.90 -1.16
C GLN A 80 -11.78 2.38 -0.93
N TYR A 81 -11.73 1.57 -1.99
CA TYR A 81 -11.59 0.13 -1.87
C TYR A 81 -10.22 -0.29 -1.33
N ALA A 82 -9.13 0.39 -1.74
CA ALA A 82 -7.81 0.15 -1.15
C ALA A 82 -7.81 0.45 0.36
N ILE A 83 -8.41 1.57 0.78
CA ILE A 83 -8.50 1.95 2.19
C ILE A 83 -9.34 0.94 2.99
N LEU A 84 -10.45 0.46 2.41
CA LEU A 84 -11.29 -0.56 3.02
C LEU A 84 -10.53 -1.88 3.21
N TRP A 85 -9.79 -2.31 2.19
CA TRP A 85 -8.92 -3.48 2.23
C TRP A 85 -7.86 -3.34 3.33
N LEU A 86 -7.17 -2.19 3.38
CA LEU A 86 -6.16 -1.89 4.40
C LEU A 86 -6.76 -1.93 5.81
N SER A 87 -7.94 -1.35 6.00
CA SER A 87 -8.67 -1.36 7.28
C SER A 87 -9.00 -2.79 7.73
N TYR A 88 -9.41 -3.64 6.79
CA TYR A 88 -9.65 -5.06 7.05
C TYR A 88 -8.36 -5.77 7.50
N LYS A 89 -7.24 -5.55 6.82
CA LYS A 89 -5.95 -6.14 7.20
C LYS A 89 -5.48 -5.66 8.58
N ILE A 90 -5.59 -4.37 8.90
CA ILE A 90 -5.22 -3.85 10.22
C ILE A 90 -6.04 -4.54 11.32
N LYS A 91 -7.34 -4.74 11.09
CA LYS A 91 -8.21 -5.43 12.05
C LYS A 91 -7.76 -6.87 12.35
N GLN A 92 -7.09 -7.55 11.42
CA GLN A 92 -6.59 -8.91 11.63
C GLN A 92 -5.41 -8.97 12.61
N ASN A 93 -4.60 -7.91 12.67
CA ASN A 93 -3.43 -7.86 13.55
C ASN A 93 -3.58 -6.74 14.59
N PRO A 94 -4.07 -7.04 15.81
CA PRO A 94 -4.29 -6.02 16.84
C PRO A 94 -3.00 -5.42 17.41
N LYS A 95 -1.82 -5.95 17.04
CA LYS A 95 -0.51 -5.37 17.40
C LYS A 95 -0.14 -4.19 16.51
N ILE A 96 -0.79 -4.07 15.35
CA ILE A 96 -0.60 -2.94 14.44
C ILE A 96 -1.26 -1.74 15.09
N GLU A 97 -0.43 -0.93 15.73
CA GLU A 97 -0.79 0.44 16.04
C GLU A 97 -0.63 1.18 14.70
N PHE A 98 -1.69 1.22 13.91
CA PHE A 98 -1.63 1.85 12.59
C PHE A 98 -1.57 3.36 12.76
N ILE A 99 -0.37 3.86 13.05
CA ILE A 99 -0.13 5.28 13.30
C ILE A 99 -0.19 5.98 11.94
N ARG A 100 -0.96 7.07 11.89
CA ARG A 100 -1.07 7.99 10.75
C ARG A 100 0.29 8.34 10.12
N THR A 101 1.36 8.36 10.92
CA THR A 101 2.74 8.60 10.48
C THR A 101 3.27 7.50 9.57
N THR A 102 2.95 6.23 9.80
CA THR A 102 3.41 5.11 8.96
C THR A 102 2.86 5.20 7.54
N ILE A 103 1.57 5.53 7.39
CA ILE A 103 0.98 5.79 6.07
C ILE A 103 1.68 6.99 5.43
N ASP A 104 1.81 8.09 6.16
CA ASP A 104 2.39 9.33 5.63
C ASP A 104 3.85 9.14 5.18
N ASP A 105 4.65 8.37 5.93
CA ASP A 105 6.05 8.04 5.59
C ASP A 105 6.16 7.15 4.36
N ILE A 106 5.24 6.19 4.20
CA ILE A 106 5.19 5.30 3.02
C ILE A 106 4.68 6.06 1.79
N LEU A 107 3.65 6.89 1.96
CA LEU A 107 3.12 7.72 0.87
C LEU A 107 4.17 8.72 0.38
N LYS A 108 4.92 9.39 1.27
CA LYS A 108 6.01 10.31 0.92
C LYS A 108 7.15 9.67 0.11
N GLN A 109 7.30 8.34 0.11
CA GLN A 109 8.29 7.67 -0.73
C GLN A 109 7.89 7.62 -2.20
N ASN A 110 6.62 7.84 -2.52
CA ASN A 110 6.09 7.77 -3.86
C ASN A 110 6.08 9.16 -4.51
N LYS A 111 6.51 9.23 -5.77
CA LYS A 111 6.64 10.51 -6.49
C LYS A 111 5.27 11.18 -6.67
N TRP A 112 4.26 10.41 -7.06
CA TRP A 112 2.89 10.90 -7.31
C TRP A 112 2.22 11.50 -6.07
N TYR A 113 2.44 10.94 -4.87
CA TYR A 113 1.87 11.49 -3.64
C TYR A 113 2.54 12.81 -3.23
N ARG A 114 3.86 12.91 -3.43
CA ARG A 114 4.57 14.18 -3.21
C ARG A 114 4.06 15.29 -4.13
N GLU A 115 3.61 14.94 -5.33
CA GLU A 115 3.01 15.88 -6.29
C GLU A 115 1.58 16.33 -5.89
N LEU A 116 0.82 15.49 -5.18
CA LEU A 116 -0.49 15.86 -4.58
C LEU A 116 -0.35 16.78 -3.36
N GLY A 117 0.78 16.70 -2.64
CA GLY A 117 1.09 17.54 -1.48
C GLY A 117 1.55 18.96 -1.84
N ILE A 118 1.83 19.23 -3.11
CA ILE A 118 2.05 20.59 -3.62
C ILE A 118 0.67 21.22 -3.77
N THR A 119 0.35 22.17 -2.88
CA THR A 119 -0.89 22.93 -3.02
C THR A 119 -0.90 23.62 -4.38
N VAL A 120 -2.07 23.76 -5.00
CA VAL A 120 -2.22 24.42 -6.32
C VAL A 120 -1.59 25.83 -6.33
N ASP A 121 -1.46 26.44 -5.15
CA ASP A 121 -0.86 27.76 -4.92
C ASP A 121 0.68 27.79 -5.04
N ASP A 122 1.35 26.64 -4.89
CA ASP A 122 2.82 26.53 -4.95
C ASP A 122 3.36 26.23 -6.36
N LYS A 123 2.47 26.02 -7.36
CA LYS A 123 2.84 25.85 -8.78
C LYS A 123 2.88 27.19 -9.51
N LYS A 124 3.78 28.10 -9.11
CA LYS A 124 3.97 29.41 -9.75
C LYS A 124 5.34 29.58 -10.38
#